data_AF-A0A954KE34-F1
#
_entry.id   AF-A0A954KE34-F1
#
_cell.length_a   1.000
_cell.length_b   1.000
_cell.length_c   1.000
_cell.angle_alpha   90.00
_cell.angle_beta   90.00
_cell.angle_gamma   90.00
#
_symmetry.space_group_name_H-M   'P 1'
#
loop_
_entity.id
_entity.type
_entity.pdbx_description
1 polymer ?
#
loop_
_entity_poly.entity_id
_entity_poly.type
_entity_poly.pdbx_seq_one_letter_code
_entity_poly.pdbx_strand_id
1 'polypeptide(L)'
;MFRTPSVKCRSRQRAFTLIELLVVIAIIAILIALLLPAVQQAREAARRTQCRNNLKQIGLAFHNYHDVYLRFPSAFSGVSGDNLFGIGEGGGPFEDATADSNIHTWTERILPYLDQANVYNGIDFSSCIGAGDTGLST
;
A
#
# COMPACT_ATOMS: atom_id res chain seq x y z
N MET A 1 -40.12 -59.48 -45.02
CA MET A 1 -39.27 -58.85 -43.99
C MET A 1 -38.31 -57.89 -44.69
N PHE A 2 -38.70 -56.63 -44.88
CA PHE A 2 -37.89 -55.63 -45.60
C PHE A 2 -37.56 -54.48 -44.63
N ARG A 3 -36.27 -54.30 -44.33
CA ARG A 3 -35.77 -53.14 -43.57
C ARG A 3 -35.49 -52.00 -44.54
N THR A 4 -36.11 -50.85 -44.34
CA THR A 4 -35.78 -49.60 -45.05
C THR A 4 -34.43 -49.05 -44.57
N PRO A 5 -33.56 -48.53 -45.44
CA PRO A 5 -32.35 -47.83 -45.02
C PRO A 5 -32.70 -46.41 -44.54
N SER A 6 -32.22 -46.06 -43.35
CA SER A 6 -32.32 -44.70 -42.79
C SER A 6 -31.24 -43.81 -43.39
N VAL A 7 -31.61 -42.87 -44.25
CA VAL A 7 -30.70 -41.85 -44.79
C VAL A 7 -30.36 -40.84 -43.69
N LYS A 8 -29.14 -40.88 -43.15
CA LYS A 8 -28.62 -39.80 -42.30
C LYS A 8 -28.20 -38.62 -43.18
N CYS A 9 -28.98 -37.54 -43.17
CA CYS A 9 -28.55 -36.26 -43.73
C CYS A 9 -27.34 -35.76 -42.92
N ARG A 10 -26.12 -35.77 -43.48
CA ARG A 10 -24.96 -35.14 -42.84
C ARG A 10 -25.24 -33.64 -42.75
N SER A 11 -25.36 -33.09 -41.55
CA SER A 11 -25.24 -31.66 -41.37
C SER A 11 -23.85 -31.27 -41.89
N ARG A 12 -23.81 -30.42 -42.91
CA ARG A 12 -22.56 -29.89 -43.47
C ARG A 12 -21.91 -29.04 -42.38
N GLN A 13 -21.05 -29.65 -41.56
CA GLN A 13 -20.23 -28.90 -40.62
C GLN A 13 -19.36 -27.98 -41.47
N ARG A 14 -19.54 -26.67 -41.31
CA ARG A 14 -18.70 -25.66 -41.95
C ARG A 14 -17.30 -25.82 -41.35
N ALA A 15 -16.41 -26.51 -42.05
CA ALA A 15 -15.00 -26.51 -41.71
C ALA A 15 -14.47 -25.10 -41.99
N PHE A 16 -13.98 -24.43 -40.94
CA PHE A 16 -13.34 -23.12 -41.05
C PHE A 16 -12.16 -23.25 -42.02
N THR A 17 -12.08 -22.34 -42.98
CA THR A 17 -10.90 -22.27 -43.83
C THR A 17 -9.73 -21.76 -42.98
N LEU A 18 -8.52 -22.32 -43.18
CA LEU A 18 -7.31 -21.85 -42.48
C LEU A 18 -7.12 -20.33 -42.61
N ILE A 19 -7.61 -19.76 -43.71
CA ILE A 19 -7.56 -18.33 -44.03
C ILE A 19 -8.45 -17.51 -43.08
N GLU A 20 -9.67 -17.94 -42.80
CA GLU A 20 -10.57 -17.25 -41.86
C GLU A 20 -9.93 -17.17 -40.46
N LEU A 21 -9.31 -18.26 -40.00
CA LEU A 21 -8.63 -18.27 -38.70
C LEU A 21 -7.37 -17.41 -38.69
N LEU A 22 -6.61 -17.41 -39.79
CA LEU A 22 -5.37 -16.63 -39.93
C LEU A 22 -5.64 -15.12 -39.91
N VAL A 23 -6.71 -14.66 -40.56
CA VAL A 23 -7.07 -13.23 -40.55
C VAL A 23 -7.43 -12.76 -39.15
N VAL A 24 -8.16 -13.56 -38.38
CA VAL A 24 -8.57 -13.19 -37.02
C VAL A 24 -7.37 -13.00 -36.10
N ILE A 25 -6.43 -13.94 -36.12
CA ILE A 25 -5.22 -13.81 -35.28
C ILE A 25 -4.34 -12.63 -35.73
N ALA A 26 -4.29 -12.32 -37.03
CA ALA A 26 -3.55 -11.18 -37.56
C ALA A 26 -4.13 -9.85 -37.07
N ILE A 27 -5.46 -9.71 -37.06
CA ILE A 27 -6.13 -8.51 -36.55
C ILE A 27 -5.88 -8.37 -35.04
N ILE A 28 -6.00 -9.44 -34.25
CA ILE A 28 -5.74 -9.42 -32.80
C ILE A 28 -4.29 -9.00 -32.52
N ALA A 29 -3.32 -9.52 -33.27
CA ALA A 29 -1.91 -9.18 -33.12
C ALA A 29 -1.65 -7.68 -33.37
N ILE A 30 -2.25 -7.10 -34.41
CA ILE A 30 -2.15 -5.66 -34.71
C ILE A 30 -2.77 -4.83 -33.58
N LEU A 31 -3.94 -5.21 -33.09
CA LEU A 31 -4.61 -4.50 -32.00
C LEU A 31 -3.76 -4.50 -30.72
N ILE A 32 -3.17 -5.64 -30.35
CA ILE A 32 -2.30 -5.73 -29.15
C ILE A 32 -0.99 -4.97 -29.35
N ALA A 33 -0.39 -5.02 -30.54
CA ALA A 33 0.85 -4.29 -30.84
C ALA A 33 0.70 -2.77 -30.68
N LEU A 34 -0.47 -2.22 -31.01
CA LEU A 34 -0.78 -0.80 -30.80
C LEU A 34 -1.07 -0.45 -29.33
N LEU A 35 -1.54 -1.42 -28.54
CA LEU A 35 -1.89 -1.23 -27.12
C LEU A 35 -0.67 -1.35 -26.19
N LEU A 36 0.31 -2.21 -26.48
CA LEU A 36 1.50 -2.44 -25.64
C LEU A 36 2.27 -1.16 -25.25
N PRO A 37 2.62 -0.24 -26.18
CA PRO A 37 3.34 0.99 -25.80
C PRO A 37 2.46 1.96 -24.99
N ALA A 38 1.15 1.99 -25.25
CA ALA A 38 0.20 2.83 -24.51
C ALA A 38 -0.02 2.34 -23.06
N VAL A 39 0.00 1.02 -22.83
CA VAL A 39 -0.20 0.44 -21.49
C VAL A 39 0.92 0.82 -20.52
N GLN A 40 2.16 0.97 -20.99
CA GLN A 40 3.28 1.39 -20.13
C GLN A 40 3.16 2.86 -19.71
N GLN A 41 2.76 3.74 -20.65
CA GLN A 41 2.48 5.14 -20.34
C GLN A 41 1.32 5.27 -19.34
N ALA A 42 0.25 4.48 -19.54
CA ALA A 42 -0.89 4.43 -18.63
C ALA A 42 -0.48 3.92 -17.23
N ARG A 43 0.35 2.88 -17.14
CA ARG A 43 0.86 2.37 -15.86
C ARG A 43 1.72 3.40 -15.14
N GLU A 44 2.60 4.09 -15.86
CA GLU A 44 3.45 5.10 -15.25
C GLU A 44 2.63 6.32 -14.80
N ALA A 45 1.67 6.77 -15.61
CA ALA A 45 0.73 7.83 -15.23
C ALA A 45 -0.13 7.42 -14.02
N ALA A 46 -0.56 6.16 -13.94
CA ALA A 46 -1.29 5.62 -12.79
C ALA A 46 -0.42 5.62 -11.52
N ARG A 47 0.84 5.16 -11.59
CA ARG A 47 1.78 5.22 -10.46
C ARG A 47 2.03 6.64 -9.98
N ARG A 48 2.22 7.59 -10.92
CA ARG A 48 2.38 9.02 -10.60
C ARG A 48 1.13 9.60 -9.94
N THR A 49 -0.05 9.25 -10.46
CA THR A 49 -1.33 9.72 -9.91
C THR A 49 -1.59 9.15 -8.53
N GLN A 50 -1.29 7.87 -8.30
CA GLN A 50 -1.40 7.22 -7.01
C GLN A 50 -0.46 7.87 -5.98
N CYS A 51 0.82 8.05 -6.32
CA CYS A 51 1.77 8.75 -5.44
C CYS A 51 1.30 10.15 -5.07
N ARG A 52 0.85 10.94 -6.06
CA ARG A 52 0.29 12.28 -5.82
C ARG A 52 -0.93 12.25 -4.92
N ASN A 53 -1.81 11.26 -5.07
CA ASN A 53 -3.00 11.12 -4.22
C ASN A 53 -2.63 10.72 -2.79
N ASN A 54 -1.65 9.83 -2.61
CA ASN A 54 -1.15 9.46 -1.28
C ASN A 54 -0.56 10.69 -0.56
N LEU A 55 0.24 11.50 -1.25
CA LEU A 55 0.78 12.75 -0.67
C LEU A 55 -0.32 13.75 -0.32
N LYS A 56 -1.37 13.85 -1.14
CA LYS A 56 -2.55 14.67 -0.83
C LYS A 56 -3.28 14.18 0.42
N GLN A 57 -3.45 12.87 0.59
CA GLN A 57 -4.06 12.29 1.78
C GLN A 57 -3.25 12.59 3.04
N ILE A 58 -1.93 12.47 2.97
CA ILE A 58 -1.03 12.85 4.06
C ILE A 58 -1.16 14.34 4.37
N GLY A 59 -1.09 15.22 3.37
CA GLY A 59 -1.24 16.67 3.58
C GLY A 59 -2.58 17.03 4.24
N LEU A 60 -3.67 16.39 3.81
CA LEU A 60 -4.98 16.55 4.44
C LEU A 60 -4.97 16.10 5.91
N ALA A 61 -4.33 14.97 6.21
CA ALA A 61 -4.18 14.47 7.58
C ALA A 61 -3.41 15.44 8.48
N PHE A 62 -2.36 16.09 7.96
CA PHE A 62 -1.63 17.14 8.70
C PHE A 62 -2.50 18.37 8.99
N HIS A 63 -3.31 18.81 8.03
CA HIS A 63 -4.24 19.92 8.24
C HIS A 63 -5.34 19.56 9.26
N ASN A 64 -5.93 18.36 9.16
CA ASN A 64 -6.90 17.88 10.15
C ASN A 64 -6.29 17.80 11.56
N TYR A 65 -5.04 17.34 11.69
CA TYR A 65 -4.32 17.36 12.97
C TYR A 65 -4.13 18.80 13.48
N HIS A 66 -3.73 19.72 12.60
CA HIS A 66 -3.56 21.12 12.95
C HIS A 66 -4.87 21.78 13.41
N ASP A 67 -6.00 21.45 12.79
CA ASP A 67 -7.30 22.01 13.15
C ASP A 67 -7.74 21.61 14.57
N VAL A 68 -7.35 20.40 15.02
CA VAL A 68 -7.68 19.88 16.36
C VAL A 68 -6.68 20.33 17.43
N TYR A 69 -5.38 20.29 17.12
CA TYR A 69 -4.31 20.50 18.10
C TYR A 69 -3.65 21.89 18.01
N LEU A 70 -4.05 22.72 17.05
CA LEU A 70 -3.53 24.07 16.77
C LEU A 70 -2.00 24.13 16.56
N ARG A 71 -1.41 23.00 16.20
CA ARG A 71 0.01 22.83 15.94
C ARG A 71 0.22 21.69 14.96
N PHE A 72 1.29 21.77 14.18
CA PHE A 72 1.74 20.61 13.39
C PHE A 72 2.35 19.54 14.31
N PRO A 73 2.26 18.25 13.94
CA PRO A 73 2.88 17.20 14.71
C PRO A 73 4.41 17.37 14.70
N SER A 74 5.05 17.20 15.86
CA SER A 74 6.51 17.22 15.97
C SER A 74 7.13 16.06 15.20
N ALA A 75 8.29 16.28 14.58
CA ALA A 75 9.02 15.23 13.87
C ALA A 75 9.31 14.02 14.80
N PHE A 76 9.64 14.32 16.05
CA PHE A 76 9.82 13.38 17.15
C PHE A 76 9.34 14.04 18.45
N SER A 77 8.73 13.28 19.35
CA SER A 77 8.46 13.72 20.72
C SER A 77 8.91 12.64 21.69
N GLY A 78 9.85 13.01 22.56
CA GLY A 78 10.38 12.22 23.66
C GLY A 78 9.75 12.62 24.99
N VAL A 79 9.40 11.67 25.86
CA VAL A 79 9.30 11.95 27.31
C VAL A 79 10.71 11.80 27.88
N SER A 80 11.29 12.90 28.33
CA SER A 80 12.72 13.00 28.68
C SER A 80 13.04 12.31 30.01
N GLY A 81 13.84 11.24 29.91
CA GLY A 81 14.81 10.81 30.93
C GLY A 81 16.23 11.09 30.47
N ASP A 82 16.59 10.66 29.25
CA ASP A 82 17.97 10.77 28.77
C ASP A 82 18.09 11.20 27.31
N ASN A 83 19.26 11.77 27.01
CA ASN A 83 19.68 12.43 25.79
C ASN A 83 19.16 11.77 24.50
N LEU A 84 18.10 12.34 23.93
CA LEU A 84 17.44 11.94 22.68
C LEU A 84 18.40 11.70 21.48
N PHE A 85 19.59 12.29 21.52
CA PHE A 85 20.61 12.24 20.46
C PHE A 85 22.06 12.17 20.99
N GLY A 86 22.29 11.89 22.27
CA GLY A 86 23.65 11.87 22.86
C GLY A 86 24.40 13.22 22.82
N ILE A 87 23.71 14.33 22.56
CA ILE A 87 24.25 15.70 22.54
C ILE A 87 23.82 16.45 23.79
N GLY A 88 24.40 16.09 24.93
CA GLY A 88 24.18 16.72 26.23
C GLY A 88 25.18 16.19 27.25
N GLU A 89 25.56 17.02 28.23
CA GLU A 89 26.60 16.71 29.25
C GLU A 89 26.28 15.53 30.19
N GLY A 90 25.19 14.78 29.94
CA GLY A 90 24.81 13.57 30.67
C GLY A 90 25.26 12.28 29.98
N GLY A 91 26.46 12.26 29.39
CA GLY A 91 27.07 11.08 28.79
C GLY A 91 27.55 10.10 29.86
N GLY A 92 26.62 9.38 30.51
CA GLY A 92 26.96 8.11 31.13
C GLY A 92 27.38 7.10 30.05
N PRO A 93 28.24 6.12 30.35
CA PRO A 93 28.48 5.01 29.43
C PRO A 93 27.12 4.39 29.09
N PHE A 94 27.01 3.77 27.91
CA PHE A 94 25.86 2.97 27.48
C PHE A 94 25.60 1.73 28.38
N GLU A 95 25.76 1.82 29.69
CA GLU A 95 25.56 0.75 30.65
C GLU A 95 24.09 0.58 31.04
N ASP A 96 23.23 1.56 30.75
CA ASP A 96 21.78 1.41 30.88
C ASP A 96 21.10 1.90 29.60
N ALA A 97 21.05 1.03 28.58
CA ALA A 97 20.09 1.13 27.48
C ALA A 97 18.62 0.93 27.95
N THR A 98 18.36 1.08 29.25
CA THR A 98 17.07 1.05 29.96
C THR A 98 16.53 2.47 30.18
N ALA A 99 17.28 3.50 29.78
CA ALA A 99 16.71 4.83 29.60
C ALA A 99 15.75 4.81 28.41
N ASP A 100 14.54 4.37 28.69
CA ASP A 100 13.38 4.26 27.81
C ASP A 100 13.08 5.61 27.18
N SER A 101 13.82 5.95 26.11
CA SER A 101 13.50 7.09 25.29
C SER A 101 12.19 6.77 24.58
N ASN A 102 11.10 7.25 25.17
CA ASN A 102 9.78 7.16 24.60
C ASN A 102 9.67 8.15 23.44
N ILE A 103 10.20 7.75 22.27
CA ILE A 103 10.25 8.57 21.06
C ILE A 103 9.07 8.22 20.17
N HIS A 104 8.10 9.11 20.07
CA HIS A 104 7.01 9.01 19.09
C HIS A 104 7.26 9.89 17.87
N THR A 105 6.91 9.39 16.69
CA THR A 105 7.03 10.14 15.44
C THR A 105 5.72 10.84 15.06
N TRP A 106 5.80 11.85 14.18
CA TRP A 106 4.62 12.49 13.62
C TRP A 106 3.66 11.51 12.94
N THR A 107 4.21 10.43 12.36
CA THR A 107 3.46 9.43 11.60
C THR A 107 2.40 8.77 12.47
N GLU A 108 2.74 8.42 13.71
CA GLU A 108 1.83 7.79 14.67
C GLU A 108 0.69 8.74 15.05
N ARG A 109 0.99 10.02 15.21
CA ARG A 109 0.02 11.05 15.60
C ARG A 109 -1.01 11.38 14.53
N ILE A 110 -0.69 11.14 13.26
CA ILE A 110 -1.62 11.39 12.16
C ILE A 110 -2.42 10.15 11.73
N LEU A 111 -2.12 8.96 12.28
CA LEU A 111 -2.80 7.70 11.94
C LEU A 111 -4.33 7.77 11.99
N PRO A 112 -4.97 8.42 12.99
CA PRO A 112 -6.43 8.54 13.01
C PRO A 112 -7.00 9.25 11.79
N TYR A 113 -6.24 10.21 11.23
CA TYR A 113 -6.64 10.99 10.06
C TYR A 113 -6.28 10.31 8.72
N LEU A 114 -5.60 9.17 8.78
CA LEU A 114 -5.30 8.29 7.64
C LEU A 114 -6.20 7.03 7.63
N ASP A 115 -7.32 7.05 8.35
CA ASP A 115 -8.20 5.88 8.57
C ASP A 115 -7.49 4.68 9.24
N GLN A 116 -6.40 4.93 9.95
CA GLN A 116 -5.63 3.91 10.70
C GLN A 116 -5.88 4.00 12.21
N ALA A 117 -7.13 4.28 12.61
CA ALA A 117 -7.53 4.40 14.02
C ALA A 117 -7.31 3.12 14.84
N ASN A 118 -7.48 1.94 14.22
CA ASN A 118 -7.22 0.67 14.91
C ASN A 118 -5.74 0.50 15.31
N VAL A 119 -4.82 0.93 14.43
CA VAL A 119 -3.38 0.91 14.74
C VAL A 119 -3.05 1.94 15.80
N TYR A 120 -3.65 3.14 15.71
CA TYR A 120 -3.46 4.20 16.69
C TYR A 120 -3.82 3.76 18.11
N ASN A 121 -4.94 3.07 18.29
CA ASN A 121 -5.41 2.63 19.61
C ASN A 121 -4.54 1.53 20.23
N GLY A 122 -3.75 0.81 19.43
CA GLY A 122 -2.81 -0.21 19.90
C GLY A 122 -1.44 0.34 20.27
N ILE A 123 -1.19 1.64 20.05
CA ILE A 123 0.08 2.28 20.41
C ILE A 123 -0.02 2.80 21.84
N ASP A 124 0.84 2.29 22.71
CA ASP A 124 1.05 2.87 24.03
C ASP A 124 1.98 4.08 23.91
N PHE A 125 1.45 5.27 24.22
CA PHE A 125 2.22 6.50 24.17
C PHE A 125 3.11 6.73 25.41
N SER A 126 3.13 5.77 26.34
CA SER A 126 3.87 5.86 27.60
C SER A 126 5.11 4.96 27.66
N SER A 127 5.20 3.94 26.80
CA SER A 127 6.38 3.07 26.65
C SER A 127 7.28 3.47 25.47
N CYS A 128 8.55 3.05 25.50
CA CYS A 128 9.47 3.28 24.39
C CYS A 128 9.19 2.36 23.20
N ILE A 129 9.41 2.86 21.97
CA ILE A 129 9.23 2.06 20.76
C ILE A 129 10.26 0.92 20.77
N GLY A 130 9.78 -0.32 20.97
CA GLY A 130 10.63 -1.51 21.02
C GLY A 130 10.83 -2.09 22.42
N ALA A 131 10.26 -1.49 23.48
CA ALA A 131 9.99 -2.22 24.71
C ALA A 131 8.94 -3.29 24.39
N GLY A 132 9.39 -4.47 24.00
CA GLY A 132 8.51 -5.63 23.98
C GLY A 132 7.91 -5.79 25.36
N ASP A 133 6.60 -6.03 25.43
CA ASP A 133 5.91 -6.38 26.67
C ASP A 133 6.71 -7.48 27.38
N THR A 134 7.49 -7.12 28.40
CA THR A 134 8.11 -8.10 29.29
C THR A 134 7.08 -8.66 30.26
N GLY A 135 5.79 -8.70 29.91
CA GLY A 135 4.75 -9.37 30.69
C GLY A 135 4.69 -8.96 32.16
N LEU A 136 5.26 -7.81 32.54
CA LEU A 136 5.31 -7.39 33.93
C LEU A 136 4.18 -6.39 34.17
N SER A 137 2.98 -6.96 34.26
CA SER A 137 1.89 -6.39 35.02
C SER A 137 2.33 -6.20 36.47
N THR A 138 2.56 -4.95 36.87
CA THR A 138 2.34 -4.45 38.23
C THR A 138 1.83 -3.02 38.15
#